data_AF-A0A9E3UIZ4-F1
#
_entry.id   AF-A0A9E3UIZ4-F1
#
_cell.length_a   1.000
_cell.length_b   1.000
_cell.length_c   1.000
_cell.angle_alpha   90.00
_cell.angle_beta   90.00
_cell.angle_gamma   90.00
#
_symmetry.space_group_name_H-M   'P 1'
#
loop_
_entity.id
_entity.type
_entity.pdbx_description
1 polymer ?
#
loop_
_entity_poly.entity_id
_entity_poly.type
_entity_poly.pdbx_seq_one_letter_code
_entity_poly.pdbx_strand_id
1 'polypeptide(L)'
;MITARQSRAARALLGWTQETLADKARISLTALKRLESESGLDVYETTRDQVRRALEAAGIVLLSTDKGQGVLLVDERGSKPNPSNGAR
;
A
#
# COMPACT_ATOMS: atom_id res chain seq x y z
N MET A 1 9.05 4.18 -5.35
CA MET A 1 9.44 3.08 -4.45
C MET A 1 8.68 3.24 -3.14
N ILE A 2 8.09 2.17 -2.59
CA ILE A 2 7.37 2.23 -1.31
C ILE A 2 8.35 2.40 -0.14
N THR A 3 7.98 3.21 0.85
CA THR A 3 8.77 3.40 2.08
C THR A 3 8.24 2.56 3.25
N ALA A 4 9.08 2.36 4.26
CA ALA A 4 8.69 1.72 5.52
C ALA A 4 7.48 2.40 6.19
N ARG A 5 7.43 3.74 6.13
CA ARG A 5 6.32 4.53 6.72
C ARG A 5 5.04 4.33 5.93
N GLN A 6 5.10 4.34 4.60
CA GLN A 6 3.95 4.08 3.76
C GLN A 6 3.41 2.65 3.93
N SER A 7 4.28 1.64 4.02
CA SER A 7 3.87 0.26 4.31
C SER A 7 3.09 0.16 5.63
N ARG A 8 3.66 0.72 6.71
CA ARG A 8 3.02 0.72 8.04
C ARG A 8 1.68 1.46 8.03
N ALA A 9 1.63 2.64 7.42
CA ALA A 9 0.41 3.44 7.33
C ALA A 9 -0.68 2.73 6.52
N ALA A 10 -0.32 2.11 5.38
CA ALA A 10 -1.25 1.34 4.57
C ALA A 10 -1.83 0.15 5.35
N ARG A 11 -1.01 -0.59 6.09
CA ARG A 11 -1.49 -1.66 6.97
C ARG A 11 -2.46 -1.14 8.03
N ALA A 12 -2.16 0.00 8.65
CA ALA A 12 -3.03 0.60 9.65
C ALA A 12 -4.41 0.96 9.07
N LEU A 13 -4.45 1.53 7.86
CA LEU A 13 -5.70 1.84 7.15
C LEU A 13 -6.51 0.57 6.80
N LEU A 14 -5.82 -0.50 6.41
CA LEU A 14 -6.44 -1.79 6.06
C LEU A 14 -6.79 -2.67 7.27
N GLY A 15 -6.35 -2.29 8.48
CA GLY A 15 -6.44 -3.15 9.67
C GLY A 15 -5.60 -4.44 9.56
N TRP A 16 -4.53 -4.44 8.76
CA TRP A 16 -3.69 -5.61 8.52
C TRP A 16 -2.54 -5.75 9.51
N THR A 17 -2.29 -6.98 9.96
CA THR A 17 -1.06 -7.33 10.68
C THR A 17 0.13 -7.42 9.71
N GLN A 18 1.36 -7.54 10.23
CA GLN A 18 2.53 -7.77 9.38
C GLN A 18 2.43 -9.13 8.67
N GLU A 19 1.97 -10.15 9.37
CA GLU A 19 1.75 -11.50 8.84
C GLU A 19 0.76 -11.44 7.66
N THR A 20 -0.35 -10.72 7.83
CA THR A 20 -1.36 -10.55 6.77
C THR A 20 -0.75 -9.92 5.52
N LEU A 21 0.04 -8.85 5.66
CA LEU A 21 0.67 -8.21 4.52
C LEU A 21 1.74 -9.11 3.87
N ALA A 22 2.54 -9.82 4.67
CA ALA A 22 3.56 -10.73 4.17
C ALA A 22 2.92 -11.85 3.32
N ASP A 23 1.82 -12.44 3.81
CA ASP A 23 1.07 -13.47 3.10
C ASP A 23 0.46 -12.92 1.80
N LYS A 24 -0.20 -11.76 1.85
CA LYS A 24 -0.81 -11.11 0.67
C LYS A 24 0.24 -10.72 -0.39
N ALA A 25 1.42 -10.28 0.05
CA ALA A 25 2.54 -9.95 -0.83
C ALA A 25 3.35 -11.18 -1.28
N ARG A 26 3.08 -12.37 -0.73
CA ARG A 26 3.82 -13.62 -0.99
C ARG A 26 5.32 -13.48 -0.71
N ILE A 27 5.65 -12.86 0.42
CA ILE A 27 7.03 -12.71 0.91
C ILE A 27 7.15 -13.28 2.32
N SER A 28 8.38 -13.53 2.77
CA SER A 28 8.60 -13.93 4.16
C SER A 28 8.31 -12.77 5.12
N LEU A 29 7.80 -13.10 6.30
CA LEU A 29 7.60 -12.12 7.38
C LEU A 29 8.90 -11.38 7.74
N THR A 30 10.04 -12.08 7.70
CA THR A 30 11.36 -11.48 7.94
C THR A 30 11.70 -10.41 6.90
N ALA A 31 11.40 -10.64 5.63
CA ALA A 31 11.61 -9.65 4.57
C ALA A 31 10.72 -8.42 4.78
N LEU A 32 9.45 -8.61 5.17
CA LEU A 32 8.56 -7.50 5.50
C LEU A 32 9.04 -6.72 6.72
N LYS A 33 9.47 -7.40 7.80
CA LYS A 33 10.02 -6.74 8.99
C LYS A 33 11.25 -5.90 8.68
N ARG A 34 12.11 -6.37 7.77
CA ARG A 34 13.25 -5.57 7.27
C ARG A 34 12.77 -4.36 6.47
N LEU A 35 11.78 -4.53 5.59
CA LEU A 35 11.20 -3.42 4.82
C LEU A 35 10.59 -2.34 5.70
N GLU A 36 9.92 -2.73 6.78
CA GLU A 36 9.28 -1.78 7.71
C GLU A 36 10.22 -1.25 8.79
N SER A 37 11.45 -1.76 8.87
CA SER A 37 12.45 -1.30 9.82
C SER A 37 12.96 0.10 9.46
N GLU A 38 13.20 0.93 10.48
CA GLU A 38 13.80 2.25 10.32
C GLU A 38 15.33 2.20 10.14
N SER A 39 15.92 1.00 10.26
CA SER A 39 17.37 0.77 10.18
C SER A 39 17.97 0.98 8.78
N GLY A 40 17.15 1.22 7.75
CA GLY A 40 17.65 1.48 6.40
C GLY A 40 18.29 0.26 5.73
N LEU A 41 18.03 -0.96 6.22
CA LEU A 41 18.54 -2.18 5.61
C LEU A 41 18.07 -2.28 4.16
N ASP A 42 19.01 -2.60 3.27
CA ASP A 42 18.71 -2.81 1.86
C ASP A 42 17.79 -4.03 1.71
N VAL A 43 16.57 -3.74 1.28
CA VAL A 43 15.60 -4.75 0.86
C VAL A 43 15.69 -4.88 -0.66
N TYR A 44 15.49 -6.07 -1.18
CA TYR A 44 15.42 -6.28 -2.62
C TYR A 44 14.28 -5.46 -3.23
N GLU A 45 14.52 -4.88 -4.40
CA GLU A 45 13.50 -4.10 -5.13
C GLU A 45 12.27 -4.95 -5.43
N THR A 46 12.45 -6.24 -5.71
CA THR A 46 11.37 -7.21 -5.93
C THR A 46 10.43 -7.33 -4.73
N THR A 47 10.96 -7.39 -3.50
CA THR A 47 10.16 -7.40 -2.27
C THR A 47 9.36 -6.11 -2.13
N ARG A 48 9.97 -4.95 -2.45
CA ARG A 48 9.26 -3.65 -2.41
C ARG A 48 8.12 -3.61 -3.41
N ASP A 49 8.34 -4.11 -4.62
CA ASP A 49 7.31 -4.17 -5.66
C ASP A 49 6.16 -5.11 -5.28
N GLN A 50 6.47 -6.29 -4.72
CA GLN A 50 5.45 -7.24 -4.24
C GLN A 50 4.57 -6.65 -3.14
N VAL A 51 5.17 -5.96 -2.17
CA VAL A 51 4.42 -5.27 -1.10
C VAL A 51 3.56 -4.14 -1.67
N ARG A 52 4.12 -3.32 -2.55
CA ARG A 52 3.38 -2.25 -3.24
C ARG A 52 2.14 -2.80 -3.95
N ARG A 53 2.31 -3.84 -4.78
CA ARG A 53 1.21 -4.46 -5.54
C ARG A 53 0.13 -5.05 -4.64
N ALA A 54 0.51 -5.69 -3.54
CA ALA A 54 -0.44 -6.28 -2.61
C ALA A 54 -1.32 -5.21 -1.93
N LEU A 55 -0.72 -4.08 -1.55
CA LEU A 55 -1.44 -2.94 -0.98
C LEU A 55 -2.36 -2.29 -2.03
N GLU A 56 -1.85 -2.04 -3.24
CA GLU A 56 -2.64 -1.48 -4.35
C GLU A 56 -3.85 -2.34 -4.70
N ALA A 57 -3.66 -3.67 -4.76
CA ALA A 57 -4.75 -4.63 -4.99
C ALA A 57 -5.81 -4.63 -3.87
N ALA A 58 -5.46 -4.15 -2.68
CA ALA A 58 -6.37 -3.98 -1.55
C ALA A 58 -7.01 -2.58 -1.48
N GLY A 59 -6.85 -1.75 -2.53
CA GLY A 59 -7.45 -0.42 -2.63
C GLY A 59 -6.59 0.71 -2.06
N ILE A 60 -5.30 0.47 -1.81
CA ILE A 60 -4.38 1.52 -1.37
C ILE A 60 -3.75 2.24 -2.56
N VAL A 61 -3.73 3.57 -2.52
CA VAL A 61 -2.93 4.40 -3.40
C VAL A 61 -1.77 5.00 -2.61
N LEU A 62 -0.54 4.73 -3.07
CA LEU A 62 0.67 5.32 -2.51
C LEU A 62 0.92 6.69 -3.15
N LEU A 63 1.00 7.73 -2.33
CA LEU A 63 1.22 9.10 -2.78
C LEU A 63 2.66 9.50 -2.52
N SER A 64 3.32 10.07 -3.52
CA SER A 64 4.65 10.65 -3.41
C SER A 64 4.67 11.97 -4.19
N THR A 65 4.99 13.05 -3.50
CA THR A 65 5.08 14.40 -4.04
C THR A 65 6.43 15.02 -3.71
N ASP A 66 6.72 16.17 -4.29
CA ASP A 66 7.85 17.02 -3.94
C ASP A 66 7.86 17.44 -2.45
N LYS A 67 6.67 17.59 -1.86
CA LYS A 67 6.46 18.04 -0.48
C LYS A 67 6.29 16.93 0.54
N GLY A 68 6.19 15.67 0.12
CA GLY A 68 6.04 14.57 1.06
C GLY A 68 5.52 13.26 0.47
N GLN A 69 5.04 12.41 1.36
CA GLN A 69 4.53 11.08 1.03
C GLN A 69 3.29 10.78 1.86
N GLY A 70 2.39 9.98 1.29
CA GLY A 70 1.12 9.63 1.92
C GLY A 70 0.58 8.30 1.43
N VAL A 71 -0.54 7.92 2.03
CA VAL A 71 -1.29 6.70 1.69
C VAL A 71 -2.77 7.06 1.71
N LEU A 72 -3.50 6.66 0.67
CA LEU A 72 -4.94 6.84 0.55
C LEU A 72 -5.59 5.46 0.44
N LEU A 73 -6.67 5.22 1.19
CA LEU A 73 -7.56 4.08 0.97
C LEU A 73 -8.74 4.54 0.11
N VAL A 74 -8.94 3.89 -1.04
CA VAL A 74 -10.03 4.20 -1.96
C VAL A 74 -11.31 3.53 -1.47
N ASP A 75 -12.36 4.32 -1.22
CA ASP A 75 -13.70 3.80 -0.93
C ASP A 75 -14.42 3.52 -2.27
N GLU A 76 -14.94 2.30 -2.45
CA GLU A 76 -15.73 1.95 -3.63
C GLU A 76 -16.99 2.82 -3.80
N ARG A 77 -17.46 3.49 -2.74
CA ARG A 77 -18.58 4.44 -2.81
C ARG A 77 -18.31 5.66 -3.70
N GLY A 78 -17.04 5.94 -4.03
CA GLY A 78 -16.67 7.04 -4.94
C GLY A 78 -16.51 6.63 -6.42
N SER A 79 -16.55 5.33 -6.75
CA SER A 79 -16.15 4.83 -8.08
C SER A 79 -17.33 4.45 -9.00
N LYS A 80 -18.59 4.48 -8.51
CA LYS A 80 -19.72 4.34 -9.43
C LYS A 80 -19.85 5.62 -10.27
N PRO A 81 -19.70 5.58 -11.60
CA PRO A 81 -20.03 6.73 -12.43
C PRO A 81 -21.50 7.06 -12.19
N ASN A 82 -21.78 8.30 -11.79
CA ASN A 82 -23.15 8.78 -11.61
C ASN A 82 -23.90 8.67 -12.95
N PRO A 83 -24.94 7.83 -13.08
CA PRO A 83 -25.64 7.66 -14.35
C PRO A 83 -26.52 8.85 -14.75
N SER A 84 -26.49 9.97 -14.02
CA SER A 84 -27.35 11.13 -14.27
C SER A 84 -26.67 12.24 -15.09
N ASN A 85 -26.18 11.95 -16.29
CA ASN A 85 -26.01 13.00 -17.31
C ASN A 85 -26.28 12.45 -18.71
N GLY A 86 -27.56 12.20 -18.99
CA GLY A 86 -28.01 11.64 -20.26
C GLY A 86 -29.52 11.70 -20.42
N ALA A 87 -30.11 12.89 -20.18
CA ALA A 87 -31.47 13.19 -20.59
C ALA A 87 -31.60 14.71 -20.79
N ARG A 88 -31.21 15.16 -21.97
CA ARG A 88 -31.80 16.32 -22.64
C ARG A 88 -31.94 15.97 -24.12
#